data_AF-A0AAD9V3Z7-F1
#
_entry.id   AF-A0AAD9V3Z7-F1
#
_cell.length_a   1.000
_cell.length_b   1.000
_cell.length_c   1.000
_cell.angle_alpha   90.00
_cell.angle_beta   90.00
_cell.angle_gamma   90.00
#
_symmetry.space_group_name_H-M   'P 1'
#
loop_
_entity.id
_entity.type
_entity.pdbx_description
1 polymer ?
#
loop_
_entity_poly.entity_id
_entity_poly.type
_entity_poly.pdbx_seq_one_letter_code
_entity_poly.pdbx_strand_id
1 'polypeptide(L)'
;MEVTQSWVINTLSRGVSLTHSGGDSGLKLTGQVKSYGCDKGPSSGALTILKGYWTRIKYTQEFRGQASCWSIFGDNKRGGTSLDNHRTGLHPFNASAGDSITDQYFMGGDTHEFDGETTKCDNKATNFWRNTRRSLRYATVVLRRNLTAEKAGIFTGTSCGTPSYTIKNIFVQF
;
A
#
# COMPACT_ATOMS: atom_id res chain seq x y z
N MET A 1 12.67 11.33 9.43
CA MET A 1 12.63 12.48 8.52
C MET A 1 11.34 12.44 7.73
N GLU A 2 10.58 13.54 7.67
CA GLU A 2 9.33 13.60 6.92
C GLU A 2 9.59 13.60 5.41
N VAL A 3 8.80 12.84 4.67
CA VAL A 3 8.88 12.74 3.20
C VAL A 3 7.98 13.80 2.59
N THR A 4 8.54 14.65 1.74
CA THR A 4 7.79 15.69 0.99
C THR A 4 7.66 15.30 -0.49
N GLN A 5 6.90 16.07 -1.27
CA GLN A 5 6.72 15.79 -2.69
C GLN A 5 8.04 15.76 -3.49
N SER A 6 9.04 16.56 -3.07
CA SER A 6 10.38 16.57 -3.65
C SER A 6 11.15 15.24 -3.52
N TRP A 7 10.64 14.29 -2.72
CA TRP A 7 11.24 12.97 -2.56
C TRP A 7 10.78 11.96 -3.59
N VAL A 8 9.65 12.21 -4.28
CA VAL A 8 9.15 11.29 -5.29
C VAL A 8 10.04 11.37 -6.52
N ILE A 9 10.74 10.28 -6.84
CA ILE A 9 11.59 10.20 -8.04
C ILE A 9 10.90 9.56 -9.23
N ASN A 10 9.93 8.68 -8.97
CA ASN A 10 9.16 8.03 -10.00
C ASN A 10 7.84 7.51 -9.43
N THR A 11 6.85 7.34 -10.31
CA THR A 11 5.61 6.64 -10.01
C THR A 11 5.27 5.73 -11.16
N LEU A 12 5.05 4.47 -10.83
CA LEU A 12 4.60 3.46 -11.79
C LEU A 12 3.17 3.10 -11.42
N SER A 13 2.25 3.14 -12.38
CA SER A 13 0.85 2.80 -12.12
C SER A 13 0.19 2.13 -13.32
N ARG A 14 -0.76 1.25 -13.04
CA ARG A 14 -1.65 0.64 -14.02
C ARG A 14 -3.01 0.45 -13.39
N GLY A 15 -4.06 0.86 -14.09
CA GLY A 15 -5.43 0.76 -13.57
C GLY A 15 -5.70 1.61 -12.32
N VAL A 16 -4.79 2.54 -11.97
CA VAL A 16 -4.92 3.47 -10.84
C VAL A 16 -4.66 4.88 -11.33
N SER A 17 -5.54 5.81 -10.97
CA SER A 17 -5.23 7.25 -11.04
C SER A 17 -4.62 7.66 -9.72
N LEU A 18 -3.32 7.99 -9.73
CA LEU A 18 -2.58 8.39 -8.54
C LEU A 18 -2.38 9.91 -8.52
N THR A 19 -2.68 10.53 -7.39
CA THR A 19 -2.42 11.96 -7.16
C THR A 19 -1.45 12.15 -5.99
N HIS A 20 -0.58 13.14 -6.12
CA HIS A 20 0.33 13.61 -5.08
C HIS A 20 -0.12 14.99 -4.61
N SER A 21 -0.12 15.19 -3.30
CA SER A 21 -0.45 16.47 -2.67
C SER A 21 0.42 16.67 -1.43
N GLY A 22 0.40 17.90 -0.89
CA GLY A 22 1.05 18.20 0.39
C GLY A 22 2.42 18.90 0.30
N GLY A 23 2.91 19.23 -0.91
CA GLY A 23 4.04 20.17 -1.09
C GLY A 23 5.20 19.95 -0.11
N ASP A 24 5.51 20.99 0.68
CA ASP A 24 6.54 20.98 1.74
C ASP A 24 6.01 20.52 3.11
N SER A 25 4.68 20.39 3.28
CA SER A 25 4.02 20.02 4.55
C SER A 25 3.72 18.52 4.69
N GLY A 26 4.45 17.68 3.95
CA GLY A 26 4.36 16.22 3.99
C GLY A 26 3.60 15.63 2.82
N LEU A 27 4.16 14.58 2.22
CA LEU A 27 3.61 13.91 1.05
C LEU A 27 2.33 13.13 1.40
N LYS A 28 1.27 13.38 0.64
CA LYS A 28 0.04 12.58 0.61
C LYS A 28 -0.16 11.98 -0.77
N LEU A 29 -0.28 10.66 -0.82
CA LEU A 29 -0.59 9.88 -2.03
C LEU A 29 -2.05 9.46 -1.98
N THR A 30 -2.81 9.66 -3.05
CA THR A 30 -4.18 9.15 -3.17
C THR A 30 -4.34 8.35 -4.44
N GLY A 31 -4.68 7.07 -4.30
CA GLY A 31 -4.95 6.16 -5.41
C GLY A 31 -6.44 5.94 -5.59
N GLN A 32 -6.93 6.18 -6.80
CA GLN A 32 -8.29 5.85 -7.24
C GLN A 32 -8.22 4.72 -8.25
N VAL A 33 -8.67 3.52 -7.87
CA VAL A 33 -8.63 2.35 -8.76
C VAL A 33 -9.70 2.50 -9.84
N LYS A 34 -9.27 2.37 -11.10
CA LYS A 34 -10.11 2.54 -12.30
C LYS A 34 -10.36 1.22 -13.03
N SER A 35 -9.48 0.23 -12.91
CA SER A 35 -9.69 -1.09 -13.51
C SER A 35 -10.10 -2.11 -12.47
N TYR A 36 -11.17 -2.86 -12.78
CA TYR A 36 -11.79 -3.79 -11.83
C TYR A 36 -10.95 -5.05 -11.61
N GLY A 37 -10.25 -5.59 -12.60
CA GLY A 37 -9.61 -6.91 -12.51
C GLY A 37 -10.58 -8.09 -12.66
N CYS A 38 -10.23 -9.28 -12.17
CA CYS A 38 -11.08 -10.50 -12.18
C CYS A 38 -11.87 -10.71 -13.48
N ASP A 39 -11.18 -10.94 -14.61
CA ASP A 39 -11.77 -11.18 -15.95
C ASP A 39 -12.56 -10.00 -16.55
N LYS A 40 -12.66 -8.87 -15.83
CA LYS A 40 -13.31 -7.62 -16.27
C LYS A 40 -12.29 -6.50 -16.55
N GLY A 41 -11.03 -6.88 -16.78
CA GLY A 41 -9.94 -5.96 -17.05
C GLY A 41 -8.64 -6.38 -16.36
N PRO A 42 -7.54 -5.65 -16.59
CA PRO A 42 -6.30 -5.88 -15.86
C PRO A 42 -6.48 -5.59 -14.36
N SER A 43 -5.66 -6.24 -13.54
CA SER A 43 -5.53 -5.85 -12.13
C SER A 43 -4.90 -4.45 -12.03
N SER A 44 -5.03 -3.80 -10.88
CA SER A 44 -4.69 -2.38 -10.69
C SER A 44 -3.70 -2.16 -9.55
N GLY A 45 -2.68 -1.34 -9.76
CA GLY A 45 -1.68 -1.06 -8.73
C GLY A 45 -0.84 0.17 -9.03
N ALA A 46 -0.23 0.72 -7.98
CA ALA A 46 0.72 1.81 -8.10
C ALA A 46 1.88 1.66 -7.10
N LEU A 47 3.08 2.04 -7.56
CA LEU A 47 4.31 2.13 -6.79
C LEU A 47 4.85 3.56 -6.87
N THR A 48 4.96 4.24 -5.74
CA THR A 48 5.63 5.54 -5.63
C THR A 48 7.03 5.34 -5.07
N ILE A 49 8.05 5.60 -5.87
CA ILE A 49 9.46 5.43 -5.50
C ILE A 49 10.00 6.71 -4.86
N LEU A 50 10.70 6.57 -3.73
CA LEU A 50 11.24 7.68 -2.96
C LEU A 50 12.77 7.77 -3.08
N LYS A 51 13.31 8.99 -3.09
CA LYS A 51 14.76 9.25 -3.11
C LYS A 51 15.46 8.82 -1.83
N GLY A 52 16.77 8.70 -1.92
CA GLY A 52 17.65 8.45 -0.79
C GLY A 52 17.75 6.97 -0.40
N TYR A 53 18.70 6.71 0.50
CA TYR A 53 19.00 5.38 1.03
C TYR A 53 18.68 5.34 2.52
N TRP A 54 17.42 5.07 2.82
CA TRP A 54 16.87 4.95 4.17
C TRP A 54 16.71 3.47 4.56
N THR A 55 16.70 3.15 5.85
CA THR A 55 16.60 1.78 6.35
C THR A 55 15.17 1.36 6.69
N ARG A 56 14.30 2.31 7.06
CA ARG A 56 12.87 2.05 7.35
C ARG A 56 11.98 3.17 6.84
N ILE A 57 10.72 2.83 6.60
CA ILE A 57 9.66 3.77 6.26
C ILE A 57 8.45 3.58 7.19
N LYS A 58 7.91 4.68 7.71
CA LYS A 58 6.65 4.75 8.45
C LYS A 58 5.62 5.46 7.60
N TYR A 59 4.38 4.94 7.55
CA TYR A 59 3.26 5.65 6.94
C TYR A 59 1.91 5.16 7.47
N THR A 60 0.91 6.04 7.42
CA THR A 60 -0.50 5.66 7.62
C THR A 60 -1.14 5.42 6.27
N GLN A 61 -1.83 4.29 6.11
CA GLN A 61 -2.60 3.98 4.92
C GLN A 61 -4.08 3.80 5.26
N GLU A 62 -4.94 4.56 4.59
CA GLU A 62 -6.39 4.44 4.63
C GLU A 62 -6.90 3.67 3.42
N PHE A 63 -7.90 2.83 3.63
CA PHE A 63 -8.52 1.97 2.63
C PHE A 63 -10.03 2.21 2.60
N ARG A 64 -10.56 2.49 1.42
CA ARG A 64 -12.00 2.73 1.17
C ARG A 64 -12.50 1.91 -0.01
N GLY A 65 -13.81 1.73 -0.08
CA GLY A 65 -14.43 0.87 -1.09
C GLY A 65 -14.09 -0.61 -0.86
N GLN A 66 -14.05 -1.37 -1.95
CA GLN A 66 -13.91 -2.83 -1.88
C GLN A 66 -12.94 -3.38 -2.93
N ALA A 67 -12.15 -4.37 -2.51
CA ALA A 67 -11.39 -5.26 -3.39
C ALA A 67 -11.29 -6.65 -2.76
N SER A 68 -11.57 -7.71 -3.53
CA SER A 68 -11.38 -9.08 -3.04
C SER A 68 -9.93 -9.50 -3.06
N CYS A 69 -9.11 -8.94 -3.94
CA CYS A 69 -7.74 -9.37 -4.14
C CYS A 69 -6.81 -8.17 -4.02
N TRP A 70 -5.79 -8.24 -3.18
CA TRP A 70 -4.92 -7.09 -2.89
C TRP A 70 -3.52 -7.49 -2.41
N SER A 71 -2.59 -6.55 -2.48
CA SER A 71 -1.26 -6.63 -1.87
C SER A 71 -0.85 -5.25 -1.36
N ILE A 72 -0.38 -5.20 -0.11
CA ILE A 72 -0.08 -3.99 0.65
C ILE A 72 1.18 -4.21 1.50
N PHE A 73 1.62 -3.16 2.19
CA PHE A 73 2.66 -3.23 3.23
C PHE A 73 3.93 -3.98 2.79
N GLY A 74 4.48 -3.58 1.65
CA GLY A 74 5.73 -4.10 1.09
C GLY A 74 5.58 -5.27 0.11
N ASP A 75 4.42 -5.96 0.11
CA ASP A 75 4.12 -7.05 -0.81
C ASP A 75 3.60 -6.55 -2.15
N ASN A 76 4.02 -7.19 -3.26
CA ASN A 76 3.62 -6.87 -4.62
C ASN A 76 3.08 -8.07 -5.42
N LYS A 77 2.68 -9.17 -4.76
CA LYS A 77 2.16 -10.38 -5.43
C LYS A 77 0.89 -10.15 -6.24
N ARG A 78 0.08 -9.14 -5.91
CA ARG A 78 -1.19 -8.81 -6.59
C ARG A 78 -1.24 -7.33 -6.96
N GLY A 79 -2.14 -7.00 -7.90
CA GLY A 79 -2.39 -5.61 -8.29
C GLY A 79 -1.90 -5.21 -9.66
N GLY A 80 -1.72 -6.15 -10.59
CA GLY A 80 -1.61 -5.85 -12.01
C GLY A 80 -0.59 -4.80 -12.40
N THR A 81 0.53 -4.75 -11.70
CA THR A 81 1.70 -4.19 -12.34
C THR A 81 2.16 -5.20 -13.36
N SER A 82 1.95 -4.88 -14.63
CA SER A 82 2.80 -5.29 -15.75
C SER A 82 4.21 -4.72 -15.60
N LEU A 83 4.79 -4.90 -14.42
CA LEU A 83 6.14 -4.57 -14.00
C LEU A 83 6.68 -5.83 -13.34
N ASP A 84 6.61 -6.96 -14.05
CA ASP A 84 6.91 -8.29 -13.51
C ASP A 84 8.31 -8.40 -12.86
N ASN A 85 9.14 -7.35 -12.97
CA ASN A 85 10.48 -7.22 -12.36
C ASN A 85 10.68 -6.05 -11.38
N HIS A 86 9.69 -5.19 -11.10
CA HIS A 86 9.89 -4.04 -10.19
C HIS A 86 9.53 -4.42 -8.76
N ARG A 87 10.56 -4.81 -8.01
CA ARG A 87 10.47 -4.99 -6.55
C ARG A 87 10.13 -3.63 -5.91
N THR A 88 9.30 -3.67 -4.86
CA THR A 88 8.96 -2.47 -4.07
C THR A 88 10.18 -1.87 -3.36
N GLY A 89 11.26 -2.65 -3.22
CA GLY A 89 12.42 -2.31 -2.39
C GLY A 89 12.14 -2.39 -0.88
N LEU A 90 10.96 -2.87 -0.49
CA LEU A 90 10.55 -3.13 0.88
C LEU A 90 10.41 -4.64 1.09
N HIS A 91 10.65 -5.10 2.31
CA HIS A 91 10.20 -6.43 2.71
C HIS A 91 8.69 -6.40 2.97
N PRO A 92 7.94 -7.48 2.66
CA PRO A 92 6.61 -7.65 3.20
C PRO A 92 6.64 -7.55 4.73
N PHE A 93 5.64 -6.88 5.30
CA PHE A 93 5.48 -6.73 6.75
C PHE A 93 5.71 -8.05 7.48
N ASN A 94 6.61 -8.03 8.46
CA ASN A 94 6.83 -9.15 9.37
C ASN A 94 7.22 -8.62 10.76
N ALA A 95 6.28 -8.73 11.70
CA ALA A 95 6.48 -8.29 13.08
C ALA A 95 7.67 -8.99 13.76
N SER A 96 7.88 -10.28 13.49
CA SER A 96 9.01 -11.04 14.04
C SER A 96 10.36 -10.59 13.50
N ALA A 97 10.37 -9.89 12.36
CA ALA A 97 11.57 -9.32 11.77
C ALA A 97 11.78 -7.83 12.14
N GLY A 98 10.99 -7.30 13.07
CA GLY A 98 11.11 -5.95 13.60
C GLY A 98 10.30 -4.87 12.88
N ASP A 99 9.36 -5.26 12.02
CA ASP A 99 8.33 -4.33 11.50
C ASP A 99 7.25 -4.08 12.58
N SER A 100 6.51 -2.98 12.48
CA SER A 100 5.45 -2.69 13.45
C SER A 100 4.20 -2.12 12.78
N ILE A 101 3.05 -2.37 13.40
CA ILE A 101 1.74 -1.87 12.96
C ILE A 101 0.97 -1.35 14.17
N THR A 102 0.41 -0.15 14.03
CA THR A 102 -0.26 0.63 15.09
C THR A 102 -1.47 1.35 14.51
N ASP A 103 -2.27 2.00 15.37
CA ASP A 103 -3.46 2.77 14.97
C ASP A 103 -4.40 1.98 14.06
N GLN A 104 -4.66 0.73 14.41
CA GLN A 104 -5.37 -0.18 13.53
C GLN A 104 -6.88 0.04 13.66
N TYR A 105 -7.56 0.19 12.53
CA TYR A 105 -9.01 0.35 12.47
C TYR A 105 -9.59 -0.55 11.39
N PHE A 106 -10.32 -1.57 11.83
CA PHE A 106 -10.96 -2.60 11.00
C PHE A 106 -10.02 -3.35 10.04
N MET A 107 -8.75 -3.53 10.43
CA MET A 107 -7.76 -4.22 9.59
C MET A 107 -7.94 -5.75 9.56
N GLY A 108 -8.76 -6.32 10.44
CA GLY A 108 -9.18 -7.73 10.41
C GLY A 108 -10.56 -7.94 9.76
N GLY A 109 -11.12 -6.90 9.13
CA GLY A 109 -12.47 -6.90 8.58
C GLY A 109 -13.51 -6.50 9.62
N ASP A 110 -13.92 -7.43 10.48
CA ASP A 110 -14.86 -7.12 11.57
C ASP A 110 -14.16 -6.77 12.89
N THR A 111 -12.87 -7.10 13.02
CA THR A 111 -11.99 -6.72 14.14
C THR A 111 -11.01 -5.61 13.73
N HIS A 112 -10.48 -4.88 14.71
CA HIS A 112 -9.51 -3.82 14.44
C HIS A 112 -8.14 -4.36 14.05
N GLU A 113 -7.74 -5.48 14.62
CA GLU A 113 -6.40 -6.06 14.49
C GLU A 113 -6.17 -6.69 13.11
N PHE A 114 -5.02 -6.34 12.52
CA PHE A 114 -4.48 -6.90 11.30
C PHE A 114 -4.02 -8.33 11.55
N ASP A 115 -4.37 -9.23 10.64
CA ASP A 115 -4.06 -10.66 10.73
C ASP A 115 -2.60 -11.01 10.35
N GLY A 116 -1.82 -10.00 9.93
CA GLY A 116 -0.44 -10.17 9.49
C GLY A 116 -0.28 -10.47 8.00
N GLU A 117 -1.38 -10.69 7.27
CA GLU A 117 -1.34 -11.05 5.85
C GLU A 117 -1.23 -9.82 4.96
N THR A 118 -0.11 -9.70 4.23
CA THR A 118 0.14 -8.60 3.29
C THR A 118 -0.50 -8.80 1.93
N THR A 119 -1.08 -9.98 1.68
CA THR A 119 -1.75 -10.32 0.44
C THR A 119 -2.96 -11.21 0.70
N LYS A 120 -4.05 -10.97 -0.02
CA LYS A 120 -5.25 -11.81 0.08
C LYS A 120 -5.98 -11.83 -1.25
N CYS A 121 -6.70 -12.91 -1.53
CA CYS A 121 -7.63 -13.00 -2.66
C CYS A 121 -8.66 -14.06 -2.39
N ASP A 122 -9.72 -13.62 -1.73
CA ASP A 122 -10.89 -14.41 -1.44
C ASP A 122 -12.08 -13.47 -1.26
N ASN A 123 -13.28 -14.03 -1.16
CA ASN A 123 -14.51 -13.27 -0.93
C ASN A 123 -14.99 -13.35 0.53
N LYS A 124 -14.11 -13.68 1.48
CA LYS A 124 -14.49 -13.88 2.90
C LYS A 124 -14.72 -12.54 3.60
N ALA A 125 -15.55 -12.50 4.63
CA ALA A 125 -15.78 -11.28 5.41
C ALA A 125 -14.56 -10.83 6.24
N THR A 126 -13.67 -11.78 6.56
CA THR A 126 -12.35 -11.55 7.22
C THR A 126 -11.31 -10.99 6.26
N ASN A 127 -11.61 -10.91 4.97
CA ASN A 127 -10.83 -10.11 4.05
C ASN A 127 -11.22 -8.65 4.26
N PHE A 128 -10.33 -7.92 4.94
CA PHE A 128 -10.68 -6.61 5.47
C PHE A 128 -11.17 -5.66 4.38
N TRP A 129 -10.52 -5.61 3.21
CA TRP A 129 -10.90 -4.72 2.13
C TRP A 129 -12.12 -5.20 1.35
N ARG A 130 -12.45 -6.49 1.37
CA ARG A 130 -13.71 -7.00 0.78
C ARG A 130 -14.93 -6.71 1.66
N ASN A 131 -14.75 -6.61 2.97
CA ASN A 131 -15.87 -6.50 3.92
C ASN A 131 -16.82 -5.32 3.56
N THR A 132 -18.12 -5.57 3.43
CA THR A 132 -19.05 -4.51 2.98
C THR A 132 -19.61 -3.68 4.14
N ARG A 133 -19.41 -4.12 5.38
CA ARG A 133 -19.92 -3.47 6.59
C ARG A 133 -19.08 -2.27 7.04
N ARG A 134 -17.87 -2.12 6.46
CA ARG A 134 -16.90 -1.08 6.82
C ARG A 134 -16.56 -0.21 5.62
N SER A 135 -16.71 1.10 5.77
CA SER A 135 -16.44 2.09 4.72
C SER A 135 -15.02 2.65 4.76
N LEU A 136 -14.33 2.53 5.91
CA LEU A 136 -12.96 2.96 6.16
C LEU A 136 -12.23 1.90 6.97
N ARG A 137 -10.99 1.60 6.55
CA ARG A 137 -9.97 0.95 7.39
C ARG A 137 -8.70 1.73 7.33
N TYR A 138 -7.88 1.64 8.37
CA TYR A 138 -6.53 2.19 8.29
C TYR A 138 -5.59 1.52 9.28
N ALA A 139 -4.30 1.67 9.01
CA ALA A 139 -3.24 1.39 9.96
C ALA A 139 -2.03 2.27 9.68
N THR A 140 -1.22 2.48 10.71
CA THR A 140 0.13 3.05 10.61
C THR A 140 1.14 1.90 10.67
N VAL A 141 1.93 1.73 9.62
CA VAL A 141 2.97 0.70 9.53
C VAL A 141 4.37 1.31 9.56
N VAL A 142 5.32 0.57 10.11
CA VAL A 142 6.76 0.78 9.95
C VAL A 142 7.33 -0.45 9.27
N LEU A 143 7.93 -0.28 8.10
CA LEU A 143 8.46 -1.34 7.27
C LEU A 143 9.96 -1.17 7.05
N ARG A 144 10.68 -2.28 7.09
CA ARG A 144 12.11 -2.36 6.74
C ARG A 144 12.33 -2.35 5.22
N ARG A 145 13.32 -1.57 4.79
CA ARG A 145 13.81 -1.57 3.41
C ARG A 145 14.64 -2.82 3.14
N ASN A 146 14.57 -3.33 1.92
CA ASN A 146 15.60 -4.22 1.41
C ASN A 146 16.84 -3.39 1.04
N LEU A 147 17.90 -3.51 1.83
CA LEU A 147 19.14 -2.75 1.65
C LEU A 147 19.91 -3.11 0.37
N THR A 148 19.65 -4.26 -0.23
CA THR A 148 20.22 -4.61 -1.54
C THR A 148 19.45 -3.98 -2.72
N ALA A 149 18.31 -3.33 -2.46
CA ALA A 149 17.51 -2.69 -3.50
C ALA A 149 17.96 -1.26 -3.75
N GLU A 150 18.33 -0.97 -5.00
CA GLU A 150 18.71 0.38 -5.46
C GLU A 150 17.62 1.41 -5.17
N LYS A 151 16.36 1.03 -5.41
CA LYS A 151 15.17 1.87 -5.27
C LYS A 151 14.16 1.22 -4.34
N ALA A 152 13.47 2.04 -3.56
CA ALA A 152 12.39 1.58 -2.69
C ALA A 152 11.24 2.59 -2.66
N GLY A 153 10.03 2.08 -2.41
CA GLY A 153 8.81 2.86 -2.51
C GLY A 153 7.60 2.20 -1.89
N ILE A 154 6.50 2.93 -1.85
CA ILE A 154 5.23 2.46 -1.29
C ILE A 154 4.37 1.92 -2.41
N PHE A 155 3.95 0.67 -2.28
CA PHE A 155 3.10 -0.02 -3.23
C PHE A 155 1.71 -0.30 -2.66
N THR A 156 0.70 -0.25 -3.53
CA THR A 156 -0.62 -0.80 -3.25
C THR A 156 -1.18 -1.42 -4.51
N GLY A 157 -1.58 -2.68 -4.40
CA GLY A 157 -2.11 -3.48 -5.48
C GLY A 157 -3.49 -4.03 -5.16
N THR A 158 -4.38 -4.06 -6.15
CA THR A 158 -5.77 -4.48 -6.03
C THR A 158 -6.28 -5.17 -7.29
N SER A 159 -7.31 -6.00 -7.14
CA SER A 159 -8.08 -6.61 -8.19
C SER A 159 -9.44 -7.01 -7.62
N CYS A 160 -10.40 -7.27 -8.51
CA CYS A 160 -11.77 -7.64 -8.19
C CYS A 160 -12.46 -6.56 -7.35
N GLY A 161 -12.36 -5.31 -7.83
CA GLY A 161 -12.91 -4.13 -7.18
C GLY A 161 -12.31 -2.83 -7.69
N THR A 162 -12.96 -1.71 -7.37
CA THR A 162 -12.47 -0.35 -7.69
C THR A 162 -12.40 0.49 -6.41
N PRO A 163 -11.52 0.10 -5.46
CA PRO A 163 -11.40 0.83 -4.20
C PRO A 163 -10.64 2.14 -4.37
N SER A 164 -10.47 2.85 -3.26
CA SER A 164 -9.49 3.93 -3.15
C SER A 164 -8.66 3.79 -1.89
N TYR A 165 -7.50 4.42 -1.91
CA TYR A 165 -6.61 4.47 -0.75
C TYR A 165 -5.91 5.81 -0.65
N THR A 166 -5.51 6.15 0.57
CA THR A 166 -4.71 7.34 0.87
C THR A 166 -3.53 6.93 1.74
N ILE A 167 -2.33 7.36 1.38
CA ILE A 167 -1.11 7.18 2.17
C ILE A 167 -0.63 8.56 2.60
N LYS A 168 -0.37 8.73 3.90
CA LYS A 168 0.01 10.01 4.52
C LYS A 168 0.92 9.77 5.73
N ASN A 169 1.38 10.86 6.34
CA ASN A 169 2.27 10.82 7.51
C ASN A 169 3.51 9.95 7.22
N ILE A 170 4.14 10.21 6.07
CA ILE A 170 5.22 9.37 5.54
C ILE A 170 6.56 9.86 6.12
N PHE A 171 7.25 9.00 6.84
CA PHE A 171 8.56 9.27 7.40
C PHE A 171 9.56 8.19 7.03
N VAL A 172 10.80 8.56 6.78
CA VAL A 172 11.92 7.62 6.62
C VAL A 172 12.90 7.72 7.78
N GLN A 173 13.59 6.61 8.05
CA GLN A 173 14.68 6.50 9.02
C GLN A 173 15.94 6.07 8.29
N PHE A 174 17.10 6.53 8.75
CA PHE A 174 18.41 6.18 8.20
C PHE A 174 19.09 5.22 9.15
#